data_AF-A0A3M1QPX2-F1
#
_entry.id   AF-A0A3M1QPX2-F1
#
_cell.length_a   1.000
_cell.length_b   1.000
_cell.length_c   1.000
_cell.angle_alpha   90.00
_cell.angle_beta   90.00
_cell.angle_gamma   90.00
#
_symmetry.space_group_name_H-M   'P 1'
#
loop_
_entity.id
_entity.type
_entity.pdbx_description
1 polymer ?
#
loop_
_entity_poly.entity_id
_entity_poly.type
_entity_poly.pdbx_seq_one_letter_code
_entity_poly.pdbx_strand_id
1 'polypeptide(L)'
;ALGVQAQCLAHLGRGAEAVAQVQELLHRDPGPESQLTAAVVYAVVGERLSARAALERAVEGGIAPRWLDLPWLREVAAGIRSAG
;
A
#
# COMPACT_ATOMS: atom_id res chain seq x y z
N ALA A 1 -4.00 -3.12 -15.49
CA ALA A 1 -3.81 -3.96 -14.28
C ALA A 1 -4.47 -3.25 -13.10
N LEU A 2 -5.22 -3.96 -12.24
CA LEU A 2 -5.99 -3.37 -11.13
C LEU A 2 -5.12 -2.49 -10.21
N GLY A 3 -3.89 -2.90 -9.94
CA GLY A 3 -2.97 -2.14 -9.08
C GLY A 3 -2.58 -0.76 -9.62
N VAL A 4 -2.21 -0.66 -10.91
CA VAL A 4 -1.87 0.64 -11.55
C VAL A 4 -3.09 1.55 -11.57
N GLN A 5 -4.27 1.01 -11.89
CA GLN A 5 -5.51 1.79 -11.90
C GLN A 5 -5.86 2.32 -10.51
N ALA A 6 -5.74 1.50 -9.46
CA ALA A 6 -5.98 1.92 -8.09
C ALA A 6 -5.05 3.06 -7.66
N GLN A 7 -3.76 2.98 -7.97
CA GLN A 7 -2.80 4.04 -7.68
C GLN A 7 -3.13 5.34 -8.43
N CYS A 8 -3.48 5.25 -9.72
CA CYS A 8 -3.90 6.43 -10.49
C CYS A 8 -5.16 7.08 -9.89
N LEU A 9 -6.17 6.28 -9.53
CA LEU A 9 -7.40 6.79 -8.88
C LEU A 9 -7.07 7.51 -7.57
N ALA A 10 -6.19 6.95 -6.74
CA ALA A 10 -5.77 7.56 -5.48
C ALA A 10 -5.14 8.94 -5.71
N HIS A 11 -4.18 9.03 -6.64
CA HIS A 11 -3.50 10.28 -6.96
C HIS A 11 -4.40 11.33 -7.64
N LEU A 12 -5.48 10.90 -8.31
CA LEU A 12 -6.50 11.79 -8.86
C LEU A 12 -7.54 12.25 -7.83
N GLY A 13 -7.39 11.89 -6.55
CA GLY A 13 -8.34 12.23 -5.48
C GLY A 13 -9.62 11.37 -5.48
N ARG A 14 -9.69 10.33 -6.31
CA ARG A 14 -10.82 9.39 -6.39
C ARG A 14 -10.69 8.28 -5.34
N GLY A 15 -10.60 8.68 -4.06
CA GLY A 15 -10.19 7.82 -2.95
C GLY A 15 -11.08 6.58 -2.76
N ALA A 16 -12.40 6.74 -2.79
CA ALA A 16 -13.34 5.62 -2.62
C ALA A 16 -13.16 4.55 -3.72
N GLU A 17 -12.95 4.97 -4.96
CA GLU A 17 -12.77 4.07 -6.09
C GLU A 17 -11.40 3.39 -6.05
N ALA A 18 -10.36 4.12 -5.64
CA ALA A 18 -9.04 3.56 -5.43
C ALA A 18 -9.05 2.46 -4.37
N VAL A 19 -9.73 2.70 -3.25
CA VAL A 19 -9.90 1.72 -2.16
C VAL A 19 -10.67 0.50 -2.64
N ALA A 20 -11.79 0.67 -3.35
CA ALA A 20 -12.54 -0.45 -3.89
C ALA A 20 -11.70 -1.31 -4.85
N GLN A 21 -10.94 -0.67 -5.74
CA GLN A 21 -10.07 -1.38 -6.69
C GLN A 21 -8.94 -2.14 -5.99
N VAL A 22 -8.34 -1.56 -4.94
CA VAL A 22 -7.25 -2.22 -4.22
C VAL A 22 -7.74 -3.34 -3.31
N GLN A 23 -8.95 -3.23 -2.76
CA GLN A 23 -9.60 -4.32 -2.04
C GLN A 23 -9.94 -5.49 -2.97
N GLU A 24 -10.40 -5.22 -4.19
CA GLU A 24 -10.62 -6.25 -5.21
C GLU A 24 -9.30 -6.92 -5.62
N LEU A 25 -8.21 -6.15 -5.77
CA LEU A 25 -6.88 -6.71 -6.01
C LEU A 25 -6.47 -7.68 -4.89
N LEU A 26 -6.58 -7.24 -3.63
CA LEU A 26 -6.23 -8.06 -2.47
C LEU A 26 -7.12 -9.30 -2.32
N HIS A 27 -8.39 -9.22 -2.73
CA HIS A 27 -9.29 -10.36 -2.73
C HIS A 27 -8.86 -11.44 -3.73
N ARG A 28 -8.38 -11.02 -4.92
CA ARG A 28 -7.91 -11.94 -5.96
C ARG A 28 -6.52 -12.50 -5.67
N ASP A 29 -5.63 -11.66 -5.16
CA ASP A 29 -4.24 -12.01 -4.88
C ASP A 29 -3.72 -11.18 -3.70
N PRO A 30 -3.68 -11.74 -2.48
CA PRO A 30 -3.17 -11.07 -1.30
C PRO A 30 -1.63 -11.11 -1.18
N GLY A 31 -0.90 -11.37 -2.26
CA GLY A 31 0.56 -11.47 -2.29
C GLY A 31 1.32 -10.17 -1.96
N PRO A 32 2.64 -10.25 -1.74
CA PRO A 32 3.46 -9.15 -1.22
C PRO A 32 3.41 -7.88 -2.09
N GLU A 33 3.38 -8.03 -3.42
CA GLU A 33 3.29 -6.93 -4.38
C GLU A 33 1.91 -6.25 -4.35
N SER A 34 0.84 -7.03 -4.18
CA SER A 34 -0.52 -6.51 -3.98
C SER A 34 -0.64 -5.77 -2.65
N GLN A 35 -0.03 -6.28 -1.59
CA GLN A 35 0.05 -5.60 -0.28
C GLN A 35 0.84 -4.29 -0.37
N LEU A 36 1.96 -4.26 -1.10
CA LEU A 36 2.69 -3.02 -1.36
C LEU A 36 1.81 -2.02 -2.11
N THR A 37 1.08 -2.46 -3.14
CA THR A 37 0.15 -1.60 -3.87
C THR A 37 -0.95 -1.04 -2.98
N ALA A 38 -1.52 -1.87 -2.09
CA ALA A 38 -2.49 -1.44 -1.10
C ALA A 38 -1.92 -0.41 -0.13
N ALA A 39 -0.69 -0.62 0.36
CA ALA A 39 -0.01 0.33 1.23
C ALA A 39 0.12 1.71 0.56
N VAL A 40 0.51 1.75 -0.72
CA VAL A 40 0.58 3.00 -1.49
C VAL A 40 -0.78 3.67 -1.59
N VAL A 41 -1.80 2.94 -2.03
CA VAL A 41 -3.16 3.48 -2.21
C VAL A 41 -3.70 4.05 -0.89
N TYR A 42 -3.64 3.26 0.18
CA TYR A 42 -4.11 3.69 1.50
C TYR A 42 -3.34 4.90 2.03
N ALA A 43 -2.02 4.95 1.83
CA ALA A 43 -1.24 6.10 2.27
C ALA A 43 -1.61 7.38 1.51
N VAL A 44 -1.81 7.31 0.19
CA VAL A 44 -2.18 8.45 -0.66
C VAL A 44 -3.57 8.98 -0.30
N VAL A 45 -4.53 8.11 0.06
CA VAL A 45 -5.89 8.54 0.44
C VAL A 45 -6.01 8.90 1.93
N GLY A 46 -4.95 8.76 2.72
CA GLY A 46 -4.92 9.13 4.14
C GLY A 46 -5.33 8.03 5.13
N GLU A 47 -5.55 6.81 4.67
CA GLU A 47 -5.90 5.62 5.48
C GLU A 47 -4.66 5.03 6.16
N ARG A 48 -4.05 5.77 7.10
CA ARG A 48 -2.72 5.47 7.67
C ARG A 48 -2.59 4.10 8.33
N LEU A 49 -3.61 3.65 9.07
CA LEU A 49 -3.57 2.35 9.74
C LEU A 49 -3.61 1.20 8.74
N SER A 50 -4.50 1.29 7.75
CA SER A 50 -4.60 0.33 6.64
C SER A 50 -3.31 0.29 5.82
N ALA A 51 -2.72 1.46 5.55
CA ALA A 51 -1.45 1.58 4.84
C ALA A 51 -0.33 0.85 5.59
N ARG A 52 -0.20 1.09 6.90
CA ARG A 52 0.81 0.43 7.74
C ARG A 52 0.63 -1.08 7.77
N ALA A 53 -0.59 -1.55 8.03
CA ALA A 53 -0.87 -3.00 8.11
C ALA A 53 -0.62 -3.72 6.78
N ALA A 54 -0.91 -3.07 5.65
CA ALA A 54 -0.58 -3.62 4.33
C ALA A 54 0.94 -3.63 4.10
N LEU A 55 1.63 -2.56 4.50
CA LEU A 55 3.08 -2.44 4.36
C LEU A 55 3.85 -3.47 5.19
N GLU A 56 3.40 -3.75 6.41
CA GLU A 56 3.94 -4.82 7.27
C GLU A 56 3.85 -6.18 6.58
N ARG A 57 2.66 -6.53 6.06
CA ARG A 57 2.46 -7.77 5.29
C ARG A 57 3.31 -7.86 4.04
N ALA A 58 3.50 -6.74 3.34
CA ALA A 58 4.35 -6.67 2.15
C ALA A 58 5.81 -7.00 2.49
N VAL A 59 6.34 -6.42 3.57
CA VAL A 59 7.71 -6.66 4.04
C VAL A 59 7.89 -8.07 4.57
N GLU A 60 6.94 -8.59 5.36
CA GLU A 60 6.91 -9.99 5.80
C GLU A 60 6.92 -10.96 4.60
N GLY A 61 6.28 -10.56 3.50
CA GLY A 61 6.25 -11.27 2.23
C GLY A 61 7.51 -11.14 1.37
N GLY A 62 8.55 -10.42 1.82
CA GLY A 62 9.83 -10.29 1.12
C GLY A 62 10.01 -9.03 0.28
N ILE A 63 9.08 -8.07 0.33
CA ILE A 63 9.29 -6.77 -0.30
C ILE A 63 10.47 -6.06 0.38
N ALA A 64 11.46 -5.67 -0.43
CA ALA A 64 12.69 -5.07 0.07
C ALA A 64 12.43 -3.76 0.85
N PRO A 65 13.12 -3.53 1.98
CA PRO A 65 12.94 -2.33 2.81
C PRO A 65 13.13 -0.99 2.07
N ARG A 66 13.88 -0.96 0.96
CA ARG A 66 14.05 0.25 0.12
C ARG A 66 12.73 0.87 -0.36
N TRP A 67 11.66 0.07 -0.44
CA TRP A 67 10.33 0.57 -0.82
C TRP A 67 9.71 1.44 0.28
N LEU A 68 10.15 1.30 1.54
CA LEU A 68 9.71 2.11 2.69
C LEU A 68 10.13 3.58 2.58
N ASP A 69 11.09 3.89 1.70
CA ASP A 69 11.63 5.24 1.49
C ASP A 69 10.82 6.04 0.47
N LEU A 70 9.81 5.43 -0.16
CA LEU A 70 8.94 6.14 -1.09
C LEU A 70 8.21 7.30 -0.40
N PRO A 71 8.00 8.45 -1.07
CA PRO A 71 7.43 9.65 -0.45
C PRO A 71 6.10 9.42 0.26
N TRP A 72 5.24 8.58 -0.31
CA TRP A 72 3.94 8.24 0.25
C TRP A 72 4.01 7.22 1.39
N LEU A 73 5.07 6.40 1.48
CA LEU A 73 5.22 5.40 2.55
C LEU A 73 6.05 5.89 3.74
N ARG A 74 6.85 6.95 3.59
CA ARG A 74 7.82 7.39 4.60
C ARG A 74 7.22 7.59 6.00
N GLU A 75 6.00 8.13 6.06
CA GLU A 75 5.29 8.46 7.30
C GLU A 75 4.78 7.19 7.98
N VAL A 76 4.18 6.28 7.20
CA VAL A 76 3.57 5.05 7.73
C VAL A 76 4.59 3.93 7.97
N ALA A 77 5.79 4.05 7.40
CA ALA A 77 6.91 3.15 7.62
C ALA A 77 7.63 3.38 8.96
N ALA A 78 7.29 4.43 9.72
CA ALA A 78 7.85 4.69 11.04
C ALA A 78 7.50 3.54 12.01
N GLY A 79 8.50 2.80 12.49
CA GLY A 79 8.35 1.64 13.37
C GLY A 79 8.53 0.29 12.68
N ILE A 80 8.26 0.19 11.36
CA ILE A 80 8.60 -1.02 10.58
C ILE A 80 10.12 -1.13 10.43
N ARG A 81 10.79 0.02 10.18
CA ARG A 81 12.25 0.12 10.04
C ARG A 81 13.05 -0.29 11.28
N SER A 82 12.45 -0.29 12.47
CA SER A 82 13.14 -0.66 13.72
C SER A 82 13.08 -2.16 14.03
N ALA A 83 12.34 -2.94 13.23
CA ALA A 83 12.07 -4.35 13.49
C ALA A 83 12.79 -5.32 12.53
N GLY A 84 13.46 -4.82 11.49
CA GLY A 84 14.25 -5.60 10.53
C GLY A 84 15.68 -5.14 10.47
#